data_AF-A0A3B8IRM9-F1
#
_entry.id   AF-A0A3B8IRM9-F1
#
_cell.length_a   1.000
_cell.length_b   1.000
_cell.length_c   1.000
_cell.angle_alpha   90.00
_cell.angle_beta   90.00
_cell.angle_gamma   90.00
#
_symmetry.space_group_name_H-M   'P 1'
#
loop_
_entity.id
_entity.type
_entity.pdbx_description
1 polymer ?
#
loop_
_entity_poly.entity_id
_entity_poly.type
_entity_poly.pdbx_seq_one_letter_code
_entity_poly.pdbx_strand_id
1 'polypeptide(L)' 'LPPGEPTVLIGGMPAARVGDMALCTGPPDSIVAGSGTVLIGGMPAARMGDSTAHGGSIVLGEFTVLIG' A
#
# COMPACT_ATOMS: atom_id res chain seq x y z
N LEU A 1 -3.57 0.02 -12.99
CA LEU A 1 -2.36 0.56 -12.33
C LEU A 1 -1.67 -0.65 -11.72
N PRO A 2 -0.39 -0.97 -11.99
CA PRO A 2 0.28 -2.04 -11.26
C PRO A 2 1.19 -1.41 -10.19
N PRO A 3 0.78 -1.40 -8.91
CA PRO A 3 1.52 -0.70 -7.88
C PRO A 3 1.68 -1.64 -6.67
N GLY A 4 2.25 -2.81 -6.91
CA GLY A 4 2.37 -3.80 -5.86
C GLY A 4 3.55 -4.69 -6.15
N GLU A 5 3.99 -5.39 -5.11
CA GLU A 5 5.03 -6.40 -5.24
C GLU A 5 4.43 -7.68 -5.86
N PRO A 6 4.91 -8.12 -7.03
CA PRO A 6 4.26 -9.19 -7.79
C PRO A 6 4.44 -10.60 -7.19
N THR A 7 5.36 -10.79 -6.25
CA THR A 7 5.69 -12.11 -5.67
C THR A 7 5.07 -12.33 -4.28
N VAL A 8 4.73 -11.25 -3.57
CA VAL A 8 4.09 -11.26 -2.27
C VAL A 8 2.62 -10.92 -2.47
N LEU A 9 1.77 -11.94 -2.32
CA LEU A 9 0.34 -11.81 -2.52
C LEU A 9 -0.39 -11.73 -1.19
N ILE A 10 -1.28 -10.74 -1.05
CA ILE A 10 -2.22 -10.59 0.07
C ILE A 10 -3.63 -10.68 -0.53
N GLY A 11 -4.45 -11.63 -0.06
CA GLY A 11 -5.78 -11.88 -0.65
C GLY A 11 -5.73 -12.31 -2.13
N GLY A 12 -4.59 -12.85 -2.59
CA GLY A 12 -4.37 -13.23 -3.99
C GLY A 12 -4.00 -12.07 -4.92
N MET A 13 -3.81 -10.85 -4.40
CA MET A 13 -3.39 -9.67 -5.15
C MET A 13 -1.98 -9.23 -4.76
N PRO A 14 -1.18 -8.62 -5.68
CA PRO A 14 0.12 -8.03 -5.36
C PRO A 14 0.04 -7.06 -4.18
N ALA A 15 0.91 -7.23 -3.18
CA ALA A 15 0.87 -6.43 -1.97
C ALA A 15 1.42 -5.02 -2.21
N ALA A 16 0.68 -4.00 -1.78
CA ALA A 16 1.04 -2.59 -1.93
C ALA A 16 2.08 -2.13 -0.89
N ARG A 17 2.92 -1.17 -1.27
CA ARG A 17 4.07 -0.68 -0.49
C ARG A 17 4.29 0.81 -0.66
N VAL A 18 5.20 1.39 0.10
CA VAL A 18 5.66 2.77 -0.18
C VAL A 18 6.25 2.87 -1.58
N GLY A 19 5.87 3.92 -2.31
CA GLY A 19 6.25 4.20 -3.70
C GLY A 19 5.26 3.67 -4.74
N ASP A 20 4.40 2.74 -4.35
CA ASP A 20 3.36 2.19 -5.22
C ASP A 20 2.21 3.21 -5.44
N MET A 21 1.54 3.14 -6.58
CA MET A 21 0.37 3.97 -6.88
C MET A 21 -0.94 3.49 -6.22
N ALA A 22 -1.67 4.39 -5.55
CA ALA A 22 -3.02 4.18 -5.07
C ALA A 22 -4.04 4.96 -5.92
N LEU A 23 -5.24 4.41 -6.10
CA LEU A 23 -6.35 5.18 -6.65
C LEU A 23 -6.90 6.10 -5.56
N CYS A 24 -6.87 7.41 -5.80
CA CYS A 24 -7.47 8.41 -4.94
C CYS A 24 -8.76 8.97 -5.53
N THR A 25 -9.43 9.86 -4.81
CA THR A 25 -10.50 10.70 -5.39
C THR A 25 -9.87 11.71 -6.34
N GLY A 26 -9.64 11.30 -7.59
CA GLY A 26 -8.93 12.09 -8.60
C GLY A 26 -7.92 11.25 -9.40
N PRO A 27 -6.79 11.84 -9.84
CA PRO A 27 -5.74 11.06 -10.49
C PRO A 27 -5.09 10.05 -9.52
N PRO A 28 -4.41 9.02 -10.04
CA PRO A 28 -3.59 8.14 -9.23
C PRO A 28 -2.58 8.92 -8.38
N ASP A 29 -2.38 8.48 -7.15
CA ASP A 29 -1.43 9.04 -6.17
C ASP A 29 -0.38 7.98 -5.83
N SER A 30 0.72 8.38 -5.21
CA SER A 30 1.73 7.48 -4.65
C SER A 30 1.58 7.33 -3.13
N ILE A 31 1.79 6.13 -2.63
CA ILE A 31 1.85 5.83 -1.20
C ILE A 31 3.18 6.34 -0.64
N VAL A 32 3.15 7.17 0.40
CA VAL A 32 4.36 7.80 0.97
C VAL A 32 4.65 7.40 2.41
N ALA A 33 3.72 6.71 3.07
CA ALA A 33 3.91 6.11 4.38
C ALA A 33 3.58 4.61 4.34
N GLY A 34 4.14 3.86 5.30
CA GLY A 34 4.01 2.41 5.41
C GLY A 34 4.37 1.92 6.81
N SER A 35 4.40 0.62 6.98
CA SER A 35 4.85 -0.05 8.22
C SER A 35 6.30 0.31 8.57
N GLY A 36 6.57 0.51 9.86
CA GLY A 36 7.93 0.72 10.37
C GLY A 36 8.74 -0.57 10.53
N THR A 37 8.10 -1.75 10.50
CA THR A 37 8.74 -3.03 10.82
C THR A 37 8.53 -4.09 9.75
N VAL A 38 7.47 -4.00 8.96
CA VAL A 38 7.14 -4.99 7.92
C VAL A 38 7.53 -4.44 6.55
N LEU A 39 8.42 -5.18 5.89
CA LEU A 39 8.90 -4.87 4.55
C LEU A 39 8.38 -5.91 3.56
N ILE A 40 7.94 -5.45 2.39
CA ILE A 40 7.52 -6.29 1.26
C ILE A 40 8.43 -5.95 0.09
N GLY A 41 9.15 -6.93 -0.45
CA GLY A 41 10.18 -6.69 -1.47
C GLY A 41 11.15 -5.55 -1.12
N GLY A 42 11.53 -5.43 0.16
CA GLY A 42 12.46 -4.42 0.67
C GLY A 42 11.90 -3.03 0.95
N MET A 43 10.62 -2.75 0.67
CA MET A 43 9.99 -1.46 0.94
C MET A 43 8.93 -1.57 2.05
N PRO A 44 8.69 -0.51 2.84
CA PRO A 44 7.64 -0.49 3.85
C PRO A 44 6.28 -0.93 3.29
N ALA A 45 5.63 -1.89 3.96
CA ALA A 45 4.32 -2.39 3.57
C ALA A 45 3.24 -1.32 3.75
N ALA A 46 2.36 -1.13 2.78
CA ALA A 46 1.26 -0.18 2.88
C ALA A 46 0.09 -0.75 3.70
N ARG A 47 -0.54 0.08 4.52
CA ARG A 47 -1.61 -0.29 5.45
C ARG A 47 -2.73 0.74 5.41
N MET A 48 -3.88 0.36 5.96
CA MET A 48 -4.97 1.29 6.19
C MET A 48 -4.50 2.45 7.09
N GLY A 49 -4.83 3.67 6.71
CA GLY A 49 -4.42 4.90 7.39
C GLY A 49 -3.09 5.48 6.94
N ASP A 50 -2.26 4.74 6.18
CA ASP A 50 -1.01 5.29 5.66
C ASP A 50 -1.29 6.37 4.60
N SER A 51 -0.48 7.43 4.61
CA SER A 51 -0.68 8.63 3.79
C SER A 51 -0.21 8.44 2.33
N THR A 52 -0.86 9.16 1.42
CA THR A 52 -0.44 9.33 0.03
C THR A 52 0.13 10.73 -0.24
N ALA A 53 0.82 10.94 -1.36
CA ALA A 53 1.60 12.17 -1.60
C ALA A 53 0.73 13.43 -1.67
N HIS A 54 -0.53 13.32 -2.09
CA HIS A 54 -1.43 14.47 -2.20
C HIS A 54 -2.18 14.76 -0.89
N GLY A 55 -1.83 14.10 0.21
CA GLY A 55 -2.47 14.24 1.52
C GLY A 55 -3.69 13.34 1.75
N GLY A 56 -3.91 12.35 0.86
CA GLY A 56 -4.90 11.29 1.08
C GLY A 56 -4.43 10.24 2.07
N SER A 57 -5.30 9.27 2.36
CA SER A 57 -4.96 8.09 3.17
C SER A 57 -5.59 6.83 2.59
N ILE A 58 -4.96 5.68 2.82
CA ILE A 58 -5.49 4.38 2.40
C ILE A 58 -6.68 4.04 3.29
N VAL A 59 -7.88 3.93 2.71
CA VAL A 59 -9.13 3.70 3.46
C VAL A 59 -9.61 2.25 3.43
N LEU A 60 -9.03 1.41 2.57
CA LEU A 60 -9.41 0.02 2.42
C LEU A 60 -8.17 -0.85 2.22
N GLY A 61 -8.13 -1.98 2.92
CA GLY A 61 -7.11 -3.01 2.78
C GLY A 61 -7.77 -4.40 2.77
N GLU A 62 -6.95 -5.44 2.80
CA GLU A 62 -7.46 -6.81 2.80
C GLU A 62 -7.97 -7.23 4.20
N PHE A 63 -9.16 -7.80 4.27
CA PHE A 63 -9.88 -8.02 5.54
C PHE A 63 -9.25 -9.08 6.45
N THR A 64 -8.41 -9.95 5.90
CA THR A 64 -7.85 -11.11 6.60
C THR A 64 -6.40 -10.92 7.05
N VAL A 65 -5.74 -9.84 6.63
CA VAL A 65 -4.32 -9.59 6.90
C VAL A 65 -4.16 -8.22 7.56
N LEU A 66 -3.66 -8.24 8.79
CA LEU A 66 -3.28 -7.03 9.53
C LEU A 66 -1.76 -6.94 9.58
N ILE A 67 -1.21 -5.80 9.19
CA ILE A 67 0.22 -5.51 9.19
C ILE A 67 0.53 -4.50 10.30
N GLY A 68 1.54 -4.82 11.12
CA GLY A 68 2.01 -4.00 12.24
C GLY A 68 2.71 -2.71 11.82
#